data_AF-A0A231HDW3-F1
#
_entry.id   AF-A0A231HDW3-F1
#
_cell.length_a   1.000
_cell.length_b   1.000
_cell.length_c   1.000
_cell.angle_alpha   90.00
_cell.angle_beta   90.00
_cell.angle_gamma   90.00
#
_symmetry.space_group_name_H-M   'P 1'
#
loop_
_entity.id
_entity.type
_entity.pdbx_description
1 polymer ?
#
loop_
_entity_poly.entity_id
_entity_poly.type
_entity_poly.pdbx_seq_one_letter_code
_entity_poly.pdbx_strand_id
1 'polypeptide(L)'
;MDRYRHNALGETVLLGIGRELTIPGPTDGQEVPKFEVTLDAKEGHNVAATIAGDNGTVVQFFHDGTIAVGNDGRDIDEVRNLRREATRDRKRNGIGGSVTVTFTGNYRPRNLREADHYIEIPERTSPPSFRLYSDEFEIR
;
A
#
# COMPACT_ATOMS: atom_id res chain seq x y z
N MET A 1 -4.25 -10.61 -10.13
CA MET A 1 -4.45 -9.92 -8.84
C MET A 1 -5.60 -10.64 -8.19
N ASP A 2 -5.30 -11.37 -7.13
CA ASP A 2 -6.31 -12.21 -6.49
C ASP A 2 -6.96 -11.38 -5.39
N ARG A 3 -8.28 -11.17 -5.51
CA ARG A 3 -9.07 -10.48 -4.49
C ARG A 3 -9.52 -11.52 -3.48
N TYR A 4 -9.14 -11.35 -2.23
CA TYR A 4 -9.53 -12.24 -1.14
C TYR A 4 -10.51 -11.53 -0.23
N ARG A 5 -11.63 -12.20 0.06
CA ARG A 5 -12.59 -11.74 1.06
C ARG A 5 -12.24 -12.41 2.38
N HIS A 6 -11.55 -11.70 3.27
CA HIS A 6 -10.97 -12.33 4.46
C HIS A 6 -11.93 -12.37 5.66
N ASN A 7 -13.07 -11.66 5.65
CA ASN A 7 -14.13 -11.76 6.67
C ASN A 7 -15.40 -10.97 6.28
N ALA A 8 -16.38 -10.95 7.19
CA ALA A 8 -17.59 -10.11 7.15
C ALA A 8 -17.32 -8.60 7.32
N LEU A 9 -16.05 -8.16 7.38
CA LEU A 9 -15.64 -6.81 7.72
C LEU A 9 -14.96 -6.07 6.57
N GLY A 10 -14.77 -6.61 5.37
CA GLY A 10 -14.25 -5.84 4.22
C GLY A 10 -13.41 -6.64 3.23
N GLU A 11 -12.99 -5.99 2.14
CA GLU A 11 -12.10 -6.58 1.14
C GLU A 11 -10.62 -6.22 1.42
N THR A 12 -9.74 -7.16 1.09
CA THR A 12 -8.28 -7.00 1.24
C THR A 12 -7.59 -7.35 -0.07
N VAL A 13 -6.53 -6.59 -0.40
CA VAL A 13 -5.61 -6.91 -1.49
C VAL A 13 -4.27 -7.33 -0.92
N LEU A 14 -3.79 -8.48 -1.38
CA LEU A 14 -2.44 -8.95 -1.09
C LEU A 14 -1.48 -8.46 -2.17
N LEU A 15 -0.41 -7.79 -1.73
CA LEU A 15 0.67 -7.28 -2.54
C LEU A 15 1.92 -8.12 -2.29
N GLY A 16 2.40 -8.78 -3.34
CA GLY A 16 3.63 -9.55 -3.31
C GLY A 16 4.86 -8.71 -3.62
N ILE A 17 6.04 -9.26 -3.30
CA ILE A 17 7.32 -8.69 -3.71
C ILE A 17 7.41 -8.72 -5.24
N GLY A 18 7.64 -7.56 -5.85
CA GLY A 18 7.88 -7.45 -7.29
C GLY A 18 9.28 -7.91 -7.68
N ARG A 19 9.58 -7.90 -8.99
CA ARG A 19 10.94 -8.19 -9.46
C ARG A 19 11.95 -7.16 -8.93
N GLU A 20 13.12 -7.63 -8.54
CA GLU A 20 14.27 -6.77 -8.31
C GLU A 20 14.65 -6.06 -9.63
N LEU A 21 15.11 -4.82 -9.53
CA LEU A 21 15.56 -4.04 -10.68
C LEU A 21 17.08 -3.97 -10.67
N THR A 22 17.70 -4.32 -11.79
CA THR A 22 19.15 -4.30 -11.96
C THR A 22 19.74 -2.90 -12.09
N ILE A 23 18.88 -1.87 -12.23
CA ILE A 23 19.27 -0.49 -12.38
C ILE A 23 19.15 0.20 -11.02
N PRO A 24 20.26 0.74 -10.47
CA PRO A 24 20.20 1.53 -9.24
C PRO A 24 19.26 2.73 -9.41
N GLY A 25 18.35 2.89 -8.45
CA GLY A 25 17.52 4.09 -8.36
C GLY A 25 18.26 5.25 -7.70
N PRO A 26 17.75 6.48 -7.79
CA PRO A 26 18.27 7.59 -7.00
C PRO A 26 18.13 7.30 -5.50
N THR A 27 19.19 7.51 -4.74
CA THR A 27 19.23 7.38 -3.27
C THR A 27 19.16 8.71 -2.54
N ASP A 28 19.44 9.80 -3.24
CA ASP A 28 19.45 11.14 -2.65
C ASP A 28 18.02 11.63 -2.37
N GLY A 29 17.75 12.03 -1.13
CA GLY A 29 16.44 12.53 -0.71
C GLY A 29 15.39 11.45 -0.47
N GLN A 30 15.79 10.18 -0.26
CA GLN A 30 14.87 9.17 0.23
C GLN A 30 14.32 9.55 1.61
N GLU A 31 13.00 9.50 1.74
CA GLU A 31 12.33 9.66 3.02
C GLU A 31 12.74 8.51 3.96
N VAL A 32 13.12 8.86 5.19
CA VAL A 32 13.39 7.86 6.22
C VAL A 32 12.05 7.26 6.65
N PRO A 33 11.88 5.93 6.58
CA PRO A 33 10.66 5.30 7.06
C PRO A 33 10.42 5.67 8.52
N LYS A 34 9.20 6.11 8.83
CA LYS A 34 8.80 6.37 10.23
C LYS A 34 8.61 5.09 11.03
N PHE A 35 8.51 3.96 10.33
CA PHE A 35 8.24 2.65 10.88
C PHE A 35 8.99 1.61 10.07
N GLU A 36 9.67 0.70 10.76
CA GLU A 36 10.41 -0.40 10.18
C GLU A 36 9.96 -1.69 10.85
N VAL A 37 9.76 -2.74 10.05
CA VAL A 37 9.39 -4.07 10.52
C VAL A 37 10.54 -5.02 10.26
N THR A 38 10.95 -5.75 11.29
CA THR A 38 11.93 -6.82 11.13
C THR A 38 11.21 -8.09 10.66
N LEU A 39 11.70 -8.70 9.58
CA LEU A 39 11.13 -9.92 9.02
C LEU A 39 12.01 -11.13 9.35
N ASP A 40 11.40 -12.27 9.70
CA ASP A 40 12.06 -13.57 9.82
C ASP A 40 11.48 -14.52 8.76
N ALA A 41 12.25 -14.81 7.72
CA ALA A 41 11.82 -15.67 6.62
C ALA A 41 11.41 -17.09 7.07
N LYS A 42 11.83 -17.54 8.26
CA LYS A 42 11.43 -18.85 8.82
C LYS A 42 9.96 -18.89 9.23
N GLU A 43 9.36 -17.74 9.49
CA GLU A 43 7.96 -17.61 9.90
C GLU A 43 6.99 -17.62 8.70
N GLY A 44 7.49 -17.57 7.46
CA GLY A 44 6.67 -17.69 6.25
C GLY A 44 5.55 -16.63 6.17
N HIS A 45 4.32 -17.05 5.86
CA HIS A 45 3.16 -16.16 5.71
C HIS A 45 2.47 -15.84 7.05
N ASN A 46 3.27 -15.56 8.09
CA ASN A 46 2.77 -15.08 9.38
C ASN A 46 2.85 -13.54 9.43
N VAL A 47 1.90 -12.92 10.13
CA VAL A 47 1.88 -11.47 10.33
C VAL A 47 3.08 -11.07 11.19
N ALA A 48 3.92 -10.20 10.63
CA ALA A 48 5.08 -9.61 11.27
C ALA A 48 4.72 -8.31 12.02
N ALA A 49 3.82 -7.51 11.46
CA ALA A 49 3.30 -6.30 12.08
C ALA A 49 1.99 -5.85 11.43
N THR A 50 1.18 -5.11 12.18
CA THR A 50 -0.05 -4.48 11.72
C THR A 50 -0.02 -2.98 12.02
N ILE A 51 -0.30 -2.18 10.99
CA ILE A 51 -0.57 -0.75 11.11
C ILE A 51 -2.06 -0.53 10.83
N ALA A 52 -2.74 0.22 11.69
CA ALA A 52 -4.14 0.58 11.51
C ALA A 52 -4.35 2.10 11.46
N GLY A 53 -5.33 2.52 10.66
CA GLY A 53 -5.86 3.87 10.65
C GLY A 53 -7.12 3.96 11.52
N ASP A 54 -7.36 5.12 12.12
CA ASP A 54 -8.58 5.43 12.88
C ASP A 54 -9.87 5.38 12.02
N ASN A 55 -9.73 5.43 10.70
CA ASN A 55 -10.81 5.26 9.73
C ASN A 55 -11.06 3.81 9.29
N GLY A 56 -10.40 2.83 9.92
CA GLY A 56 -10.52 1.40 9.61
C GLY A 56 -9.58 0.85 8.55
N THR A 57 -8.72 1.67 7.94
CA THR A 57 -7.68 1.15 7.04
C THR A 57 -6.70 0.28 7.83
N VAL A 58 -6.28 -0.84 7.26
CA VAL A 58 -5.30 -1.75 7.86
C VAL A 58 -4.24 -2.13 6.83
N VAL A 59 -2.99 -2.13 7.28
CA VAL A 59 -1.85 -2.66 6.54
C VAL A 59 -1.18 -3.73 7.40
N GLN A 60 -1.13 -4.97 6.91
CA GLN A 60 -0.43 -6.06 7.57
C GLN A 60 0.81 -6.41 6.78
N PHE A 61 1.94 -6.46 7.46
CA PHE A 61 3.22 -6.91 6.91
C PHE A 61 3.40 -8.38 7.28
N PHE A 62 3.81 -9.20 6.33
CA PHE A 62 4.09 -10.61 6.55
C PHE A 62 5.58 -10.90 6.50
N HIS A 63 6.01 -11.93 7.21
CA HIS A 63 7.41 -12.33 7.28
C HIS A 63 8.02 -12.81 5.95
N ASP A 64 7.18 -13.25 5.00
CA ASP A 64 7.57 -13.55 3.62
C ASP A 64 7.74 -12.30 2.74
N GLY A 65 7.55 -11.11 3.31
CA GLY A 65 7.66 -9.81 2.67
C GLY A 65 6.47 -9.42 1.79
N THR A 66 5.38 -10.19 1.83
CA THR A 66 4.09 -9.76 1.30
C THR A 66 3.43 -8.75 2.23
N ILE A 67 2.49 -7.96 1.69
CA ILE A 67 1.73 -6.96 2.44
C ILE A 67 0.25 -7.10 2.10
N ALA A 68 -0.62 -7.12 3.11
CA ALA A 68 -2.05 -7.01 2.91
C ALA A 68 -2.52 -5.58 3.20
N VAL A 69 -3.31 -5.01 2.31
CA VAL A 69 -3.96 -3.70 2.49
C VAL A 69 -5.47 -3.91 2.45
N GLY A 70 -6.16 -3.48 3.50
CA GLY A 70 -7.61 -3.64 3.62
C GLY A 70 -8.26 -2.49 4.36
N ASN A 71 -9.58 -2.56 4.49
CA ASN A 71 -10.36 -1.62 5.29
C ASN A 71 -11.50 -2.35 6.01
N ASP A 72 -11.64 -2.08 7.30
CA ASP A 72 -12.74 -2.59 8.11
C ASP A 72 -14.02 -1.79 7.80
N GLY A 73 -14.83 -2.32 6.90
CA GLY A 73 -16.21 -1.96 6.61
C GLY A 73 -16.42 -1.28 5.26
N ARG A 74 -15.39 -1.25 4.41
CA ARG A 74 -15.45 -0.71 3.05
C ARG A 74 -14.95 -1.73 2.04
N ASP A 75 -15.55 -1.67 0.86
CA ASP A 75 -15.16 -2.49 -0.28
C ASP A 75 -14.05 -1.79 -1.07
N ILE A 76 -13.23 -2.58 -1.77
CA ILE A 76 -12.20 -2.04 -2.65
C ILE A 76 -12.88 -1.54 -3.92
N ASP A 77 -12.75 -0.25 -4.15
CA ASP A 77 -13.22 0.39 -5.38
C ASP A 77 -12.23 0.11 -6.52
N GLU A 78 -10.95 0.40 -6.27
CA GLU A 78 -9.91 0.35 -7.30
C GLU A 78 -8.54 -0.01 -6.72
N VAL A 79 -7.76 -0.76 -7.50
CA VAL A 79 -6.33 -0.98 -7.24
C VAL A 79 -5.55 -0.55 -8.47
N ARG A 80 -4.73 0.49 -8.34
CA ARG A 80 -3.86 0.98 -9.42
C ARG A 80 -2.40 0.67 -9.08
N ASN A 81 -1.70 -0.01 -9.99
CA ASN A 81 -0.24 -0.14 -9.93
C ASN A 81 0.36 0.82 -10.95
N LEU A 82 0.85 1.96 -10.47
CA LEU A 82 1.60 2.92 -11.25
C LEU A 82 2.97 2.28 -11.50
N ARG A 83 3.23 1.77 -12.70
CA ARG A 83 4.47 1.05 -13.00
C ARG A 83 5.66 2.00 -13.08
N ARG A 84 6.86 1.44 -12.95
CA ARG A 84 8.10 2.12 -13.31
C ARG A 84 8.30 2.03 -14.84
N GLU A 85 8.14 3.12 -15.58
CA GLU A 85 8.61 3.18 -16.97
C GLU A 85 9.99 3.82 -17.07
N ALA A 86 10.83 3.23 -17.94
CA ALA A 86 12.04 3.85 -18.45
C ALA A 86 11.76 4.24 -19.91
N THR A 87 11.71 5.54 -20.20
CA THR A 87 11.60 6.06 -21.56
C THR A 87 12.98 6.42 -22.10
N ARG A 88 13.21 6.19 -23.41
CA ARG A 88 14.48 6.55 -24.10
C ARG A 88 14.86 8.03 -23.92
N ASP A 89 13.89 8.89 -23.72
CA ASP A 89 14.07 10.34 -23.60
C ASP A 89 14.52 10.78 -22.20
N ARG A 90 14.37 9.91 -21.19
CA ARG A 90 14.83 10.19 -19.83
C ARG A 90 16.07 9.35 -19.52
N LYS A 91 17.25 9.97 -19.61
CA LYS A 91 18.57 9.41 -19.20
C LYS A 91 18.67 9.09 -17.69
N ARG A 92 17.57 9.17 -16.93
CA ARG A 92 17.50 8.93 -15.49
C ARG A 92 16.40 7.90 -15.23
N ASN A 93 16.81 6.76 -14.71
CA ASN A 93 15.94 5.66 -14.33
C ASN A 93 15.40 5.90 -12.92
N GLY A 94 14.12 5.58 -12.71
CA GLY A 94 13.55 5.44 -11.38
C GLY A 94 12.87 6.69 -10.85
N ILE A 95 11.60 6.87 -11.17
CA ILE A 95 10.65 7.50 -10.26
C ILE A 95 9.57 6.44 -9.97
N GLY A 96 9.28 6.28 -8.68
CA GLY A 96 8.76 5.08 -8.05
C GLY A 96 7.40 4.64 -8.60
N GLY A 97 7.28 3.34 -8.80
CA GLY A 97 5.96 2.75 -8.94
C GLY A 97 5.27 2.70 -7.58
N SER A 98 4.02 3.10 -7.54
CA SER A 98 3.17 3.04 -6.34
C SER A 98 1.99 2.12 -6.59
N VAL A 99 1.54 1.44 -5.55
CA VAL A 99 0.25 0.75 -5.57
C VAL A 99 -0.71 1.55 -4.72
N THR A 100 -1.77 2.05 -5.35
CA THR A 100 -2.84 2.76 -4.65
C THR A 100 -4.04 1.83 -4.57
N VAL A 101 -4.54 1.62 -3.36
CA VAL A 101 -5.78 0.88 -3.08
C VAL A 101 -6.82 1.88 -2.58
N THR A 102 -7.89 2.05 -3.34
CA THR A 102 -9.00 2.94 -3.01
C THR A 102 -10.15 2.13 -2.44
N PHE A 103 -10.71 2.61 -1.34
CA PHE A 103 -11.88 2.03 -0.71
C PHE A 103 -13.08 2.96 -0.88
N THR A 104 -14.26 2.40 -1.13
CA THR A 104 -15.51 3.15 -1.25
C THR A 104 -16.49 2.79 -0.14
N GLY A 105 -17.37 3.73 0.21
CA GLY A 105 -18.35 3.60 1.28
C GLY A 105 -18.15 4.60 2.43
N ASN A 106 -19.20 4.77 3.23
CA ASN A 106 -19.26 5.77 4.31
C ASN A 106 -19.22 5.13 5.71
N TYR A 107 -18.87 3.85 5.81
CA TYR A 107 -18.86 3.16 7.08
C TYR A 107 -17.61 3.52 7.88
N ARG A 108 -17.79 3.80 9.17
CA ARG A 108 -16.69 3.82 10.14
C ARG A 108 -16.77 2.57 11.01
N PRO A 109 -15.66 1.86 11.23
CA PRO A 109 -15.65 0.74 12.14
C PRO A 109 -16.01 1.20 13.56
N ARG A 110 -16.87 0.42 14.22
CA ARG A 110 -17.29 0.70 15.59
C ARG A 110 -16.19 0.41 16.61
N ASN A 111 -15.33 -0.55 16.30
CA ASN A 111 -14.18 -0.94 17.11
C ASN A 111 -12.93 -0.81 16.24
N LEU A 112 -11.86 -0.25 16.80
CA LEU A 112 -10.56 -0.24 16.14
C LEU A 112 -9.93 -1.63 16.22
N ARG A 113 -9.26 -2.04 15.13
CA ARG A 113 -8.50 -3.29 15.06
C ARG A 113 -7.21 -3.14 15.86
N GLU A 114 -6.87 -4.16 16.65
CA GLU A 114 -5.57 -4.26 17.33
C GLU A 114 -4.41 -4.13 16.32
N ALA A 115 -3.46 -3.25 16.64
CA ALA A 115 -2.35 -2.92 15.76
C ALA A 115 -1.12 -2.50 16.57
N ASP A 116 0.06 -2.77 16.03
CA ASP A 116 1.35 -2.35 16.59
C ASP A 116 1.54 -0.83 16.47
N HIS A 117 0.94 -0.22 15.44
CA HIS A 117 0.96 1.21 15.23
C HIS A 117 -0.39 1.74 14.74
N TYR A 118 -0.75 2.93 15.23
CA TYR A 118 -1.96 3.64 14.81
C TYR A 118 -1.62 4.97 14.15
N ILE A 119 -2.27 5.23 13.02
CA ILE A 119 -2.15 6.47 12.27
C ILE A 119 -3.50 7.19 12.29
N GLU A 120 -3.50 8.44 12.72
CA GLU A 120 -4.66 9.32 12.57
C GLU A 120 -4.77 9.75 11.10
N ILE A 121 -5.91 9.46 10.46
CA ILE A 121 -6.17 9.85 9.07
C ILE A 121 -7.14 11.05 9.08
N PRO A 122 -6.65 12.29 8.89
CA PRO A 122 -7.49 13.47 9.02
C PRO A 122 -8.58 13.49 7.95
N GLU A 123 -9.84 13.54 8.38
CA GLU A 123 -11.01 13.47 7.49
C GLU A 123 -11.25 14.73 6.64
N ARG A 124 -10.48 15.80 6.84
CA ARG A 124 -10.89 17.15 6.43
C ARG A 124 -10.53 17.57 5.01
N THR A 125 -10.06 16.67 4.18
CA THR A 125 -9.79 16.98 2.78
C THR A 125 -10.31 15.87 1.90
N SER A 126 -11.13 16.24 0.90
CA SER A 126 -11.36 15.37 -0.25
C SER A 126 -9.99 14.88 -0.71
N PRO A 127 -9.81 13.56 -0.92
CA PRO A 127 -8.54 13.06 -1.43
C PRO A 127 -8.20 13.88 -2.68
N PRO A 128 -6.96 14.38 -2.82
CA PRO A 128 -6.57 15.06 -4.03
C PRO A 128 -6.95 14.15 -5.20
N SER A 129 -7.67 14.68 -6.19
CA SER A 129 -7.94 13.96 -7.43
C SER A 129 -6.63 13.36 -7.91
N PHE A 130 -6.63 12.08 -8.31
CA PHE A 130 -5.42 11.37 -8.75
C PHE A 130 -4.54 12.30 -9.59
N ARG A 131 -3.52 12.85 -8.94
CA ARG A 131 -2.58 13.72 -9.62
C ARG A 131 -1.53 12.76 -10.10
N LEU A 132 -1.63 12.40 -11.37
CA LEU A 132 -0.45 11.89 -12.06
C LEU A 132 0.64 12.92 -11.81
N TYR A 133 1.69 12.54 -11.09
CA TYR A 133 2.92 13.33 -11.10
C TYR A 133 3.31 13.52 -12.57
N SER A 134 4.15 14.51 -12.90
CA SER A 134 4.56 14.81 -14.29
C SER A 134 5.21 13.63 -15.05
N ASP A 135 5.35 12.49 -14.37
CA ASP A 135 6.12 11.31 -14.69
C ASP A 135 5.26 10.03 -14.60
N GLU A 136 3.99 10.14 -14.19
CA GLU A 136 3.06 9.02 -14.05
C GLU A 136 2.05 9.02 -15.20
N PHE A 137 1.65 7.84 -15.66
CA PHE A 137 0.69 7.66 -16.74
C PHE A 137 -0.23 6.48 -16.42
N GLU A 138 -1.47 6.59 -16.89
CA GLU A 138 -2.47 5.53 -16.73
C GLU A 138 -2.17 4.41 -17.74
N ILE A 139 -1.84 3.22 -17.23
CA ILE A 139 -1.78 2.01 -18.07
C ILE A 139 -3.16 1.36 -18.06
N ARG A 140 -3.81 1.31 -19.22
CA ARG A 140 -5.07 0.60 -19.45
C ARG A 140 -4.84 -0.86 -19.82
#